data_AF-A0A2G2ZAP3-F1
#
_entry.id   AF-A0A2G2ZAP3-F1
#
_cell.length_a   1.000
_cell.length_b   1.000
_cell.length_c   1.000
_cell.angle_alpha   90.00
_cell.angle_beta   90.00
_cell.angle_gamma   90.00
#
_symmetry.space_group_name_H-M   'P 1'
#
loop_
_entity.id
_entity.type
_entity.pdbx_description
1 polymer ?
#
loop_
_entity_poly.entity_id
_entity_poly.type
_entity_poly.pdbx_seq_one_letter_code
_entity_poly.pdbx_strand_id
1 'polypeptide(L)'
;MNNSWLILGNFNAMLGMNSCLNGASVHLSEITNFQQCVTNIGVGLVPKVGQQYSWSNKREAVNKIYSHIDWVFGNPIWMQRFTDLKAKYMLPKYSDYSAILVNTKVIRKAQSKSFNLITILLQQETYRKAVEITWR
;
A
#
# COMPACT_ATOMS: atom_id res chain seq x y z
N MET A 1 14.48 -10.99 -15.43
CA MET A 1 14.43 -9.54 -15.11
C MET A 1 14.90 -9.36 -13.67
N ASN A 2 16.16 -8.95 -13.46
CA ASN A 2 16.74 -8.90 -12.11
C ASN A 2 16.70 -7.51 -11.46
N ASN A 3 16.10 -6.53 -12.13
CA ASN A 3 16.00 -5.17 -11.62
C ASN A 3 14.64 -4.94 -10.97
N SER A 4 14.61 -4.07 -9.95
CA SER A 4 13.36 -3.61 -9.35
C SER A 4 12.62 -2.70 -10.34
N TRP A 5 11.34 -2.96 -10.59
CA TRP A 5 10.50 -2.10 -11.44
C TRP A 5 9.03 -2.11 -11.00
N LEU A 6 8.29 -1.11 -11.46
CA LEU A 6 6.86 -0.96 -11.23
C LEU A 6 6.15 -0.51 -12.50
N ILE A 7 4.85 -0.81 -12.59
CA ILE A 7 3.94 -0.34 -13.63
C ILE A 7 2.88 0.53 -12.94
N LEU A 8 2.69 1.75 -13.42
CA LEU A 8 1.72 2.71 -12.90
C LEU A 8 1.04 3.39 -14.07
N GLY A 9 -0.28 3.47 -14.04
CA GLY A 9 -1.01 4.23 -15.05
C GLY A 9 -2.49 3.87 -15.13
N ASN A 10 -3.13 4.41 -16.18
CA ASN A 10 -4.51 4.13 -16.53
C ASN A 10 -4.58 2.85 -17.36
N PHE A 11 -5.24 1.82 -16.83
CA PHE A 11 -5.47 0.56 -17.54
C PHE A 11 -6.85 0.48 -18.19
N ASN A 12 -7.77 1.40 -17.84
CA ASN A 12 -9.19 1.31 -18.19
C ASN A 12 -9.82 -0.06 -17.86
N ALA A 13 -9.31 -0.74 -16.83
CA ALA A 13 -9.70 -2.09 -16.45
C ALA A 13 -9.93 -2.20 -14.94
N MET A 14 -10.85 -3.06 -14.52
CA MET A 14 -11.22 -3.24 -13.11
C MET A 14 -10.70 -4.56 -12.56
N LEU A 15 -10.26 -4.59 -11.30
CA LEU A 15 -9.80 -5.81 -10.61
C LEU A 15 -10.88 -6.47 -9.75
N GLY A 16 -12.07 -5.88 -9.65
CA GLY A 16 -13.18 -6.45 -8.89
C GLY A 16 -14.45 -5.63 -9.01
N MET A 17 -15.59 -6.23 -8.65
CA MET A 17 -16.92 -5.63 -8.78
C MET A 17 -17.07 -4.30 -8.02
N ASN A 18 -16.37 -4.16 -6.90
CA ASN A 18 -16.40 -2.94 -6.08
C ASN A 18 -15.56 -1.78 -6.67
N SER A 19 -14.96 -1.97 -7.85
CA SER A 19 -14.16 -0.94 -8.53
C SER A 19 -15.03 0.11 -9.23
N CYS A 20 -16.35 -0.08 -9.30
CA CYS A 20 -17.30 0.84 -9.91
C CYS A 20 -18.38 1.22 -8.89
N LEU A 21 -18.81 2.49 -8.90
CA LEU A 21 -19.98 2.97 -8.16
C LEU A 21 -20.89 3.77 -9.09
N ASN A 22 -22.18 3.43 -9.11
CA ASN A 22 -23.22 4.03 -9.93
C ASN A 22 -22.99 3.97 -11.46
N GLY A 23 -21.94 3.27 -11.92
CA GLY A 23 -21.68 3.03 -13.33
C GLY A 23 -22.35 1.74 -13.83
N ALA A 24 -22.21 1.49 -15.12
CA ALA A 24 -22.69 0.25 -15.73
C ALA A 24 -22.02 -0.98 -15.11
N SER A 25 -22.74 -2.10 -15.09
CA SER A 25 -22.17 -3.39 -14.72
C SER A 25 -21.03 -3.75 -15.65
N VAL A 26 -19.86 -4.03 -15.07
CA VAL A 26 -18.70 -4.56 -15.81
C VAL A 26 -18.89 -6.07 -15.98
N HIS A 27 -18.53 -6.58 -17.16
CA HIS A 27 -18.68 -8.00 -17.42
C HIS A 27 -17.63 -8.79 -16.64
N LEU A 28 -18.03 -9.89 -16.00
CA LEU A 28 -17.13 -10.68 -15.15
C LEU A 28 -15.89 -11.17 -15.92
N SER A 29 -16.02 -11.45 -17.22
CA SER A 29 -14.87 -11.85 -18.04
C SER A 29 -13.82 -10.75 -18.17
N GLU A 30 -14.18 -9.47 -18.19
CA GLU A 30 -13.21 -8.37 -18.29
C GLU A 30 -12.36 -8.29 -17.02
N ILE A 31 -13.00 -8.46 -15.86
CA ILE A 31 -12.31 -8.53 -14.56
C ILE A 31 -11.37 -9.73 -14.53
N THR A 32 -11.87 -10.92 -14.87
CA THR A 32 -11.08 -12.16 -14.87
C THR A 32 -9.91 -12.08 -15.84
N ASN A 33 -10.11 -11.54 -17.04
CA ASN A 33 -9.05 -11.36 -18.04
C ASN A 33 -7.95 -10.44 -17.52
N PHE A 34 -8.32 -9.33 -16.87
CA PHE A 34 -7.31 -8.42 -16.31
C PHE A 34 -6.56 -9.04 -15.12
N GLN A 35 -7.26 -9.75 -14.24
CA GLN A 35 -6.63 -10.50 -13.15
C GLN A 35 -5.65 -11.59 -13.66
N GLN A 36 -6.03 -12.32 -14.70
CA GLN A 36 -5.15 -13.29 -15.37
C GLN A 36 -3.95 -12.61 -16.00
N CYS A 37 -4.13 -11.47 -16.67
CA CYS A 37 -3.02 -10.67 -17.22
C CYS A 37 -2.01 -10.28 -16.13
N VAL A 38 -2.48 -9.72 -15.02
CA VAL A 38 -1.63 -9.35 -13.86
C VAL A 38 -0.90 -10.57 -13.30
N THR A 39 -1.58 -11.71 -13.19
CA THR A 39 -1.01 -12.98 -12.70
C THR A 39 0.07 -13.49 -13.65
N ASN A 40 -0.17 -13.48 -14.97
CA ASN A 40 0.77 -13.94 -15.99
C ASN A 40 2.03 -13.08 -16.07
N ILE A 41 1.90 -11.76 -15.83
CA ILE A 41 3.05 -10.85 -15.75
C ILE A 41 3.87 -11.11 -14.47
N GLY A 42 3.25 -11.68 -13.42
CA GLY A 42 3.92 -12.02 -12.16
C GLY A 42 4.19 -10.80 -11.28
N VAL A 43 3.28 -9.81 -11.28
CA VAL A 43 3.40 -8.58 -10.49
C VAL A 43 2.39 -8.52 -9.36
N GLY A 44 2.78 -7.91 -8.25
CA GLY A 44 1.91 -7.69 -7.10
C GLY A 44 1.24 -6.33 -7.14
N LEU A 45 -0.03 -6.27 -6.77
CA LEU A 45 -0.74 -5.00 -6.57
C LEU A 45 -0.15 -4.25 -5.37
N VAL A 46 0.19 -2.97 -5.58
CA VAL A 46 0.65 -2.10 -4.49
C VAL A 46 -0.55 -1.66 -3.64
N PRO A 47 -0.48 -1.76 -2.30
CA PRO A 47 -1.57 -1.36 -1.43
C PRO A 47 -2.02 0.10 -1.67
N LYS A 48 -3.32 0.27 -1.88
CA LYS A 48 -3.96 1.58 -2.08
C LYS A 48 -4.22 2.28 -0.75
N VAL A 49 -4.01 3.60 -0.72
CA VAL A 49 -4.50 4.50 0.35
C VAL A 49 -5.04 5.82 -0.24
N GLY A 50 -5.85 6.54 0.52
CA GLY A 50 -6.43 7.82 0.08
C GLY A 50 -7.79 7.63 -0.61
N GLN A 51 -7.97 8.25 -1.79
CA GLN A 51 -9.23 8.17 -2.52
C GLN A 51 -9.59 6.72 -2.91
N GLN A 52 -10.86 6.39 -2.82
CA GLN A 52 -11.35 5.05 -3.15
C GLN A 52 -11.35 4.78 -4.66
N TYR A 53 -11.66 5.79 -5.46
CA TYR A 53 -11.75 5.68 -6.91
C TYR A 53 -10.67 6.54 -7.57
N SER A 54 -10.20 6.11 -8.73
CA SER A 54 -9.17 6.82 -9.48
C SER A 54 -9.75 7.79 -10.50
N TRP A 55 -11.01 7.60 -10.88
CA TRP A 55 -11.72 8.41 -11.85
C TRP A 55 -13.16 8.73 -11.41
N SER A 56 -13.68 9.89 -11.82
CA SER A 56 -15.10 10.22 -11.75
C SER A 56 -15.53 11.06 -12.94
N ASN A 57 -16.78 10.94 -13.37
CA ASN A 57 -17.34 11.78 -14.43
C ASN A 57 -17.66 13.23 -14.00
N LYS A 58 -17.35 13.61 -12.74
CA LYS A 58 -17.63 14.90 -12.11
C LYS A 58 -19.07 15.44 -12.26
N ARG A 59 -20.05 14.57 -12.48
CA ARG A 59 -21.45 14.99 -12.52
C ARG A 59 -22.01 15.20 -11.11
N GLU A 60 -23.13 15.91 -11.06
CA GLU A 60 -23.93 16.08 -9.86
C GLU A 60 -24.43 14.75 -9.30
N ALA A 61 -24.71 14.72 -8.00
CA ALA A 61 -24.85 13.52 -7.17
C ALA A 61 -25.61 12.35 -7.83
N VAL A 62 -26.79 12.60 -8.42
CA VAL A 62 -27.65 11.55 -9.01
C VAL A 62 -26.99 10.84 -10.19
N ASN A 63 -26.16 11.54 -10.95
CA ASN A 63 -25.52 11.02 -12.17
C ASN A 63 -24.01 10.78 -11.97
N LYS A 64 -23.55 10.80 -10.72
CA LYS A 64 -22.13 10.73 -10.39
C LYS A 64 -21.64 9.30 -10.44
N ILE A 65 -20.71 9.04 -11.34
CA ILE A 65 -20.08 7.73 -11.55
C ILE A 65 -18.65 7.80 -11.05
N TYR A 66 -18.23 6.77 -10.33
CA TYR A 66 -16.86 6.59 -9.91
C TYR A 66 -16.31 5.26 -10.37
N SER A 67 -15.07 5.26 -10.83
CA SER A 67 -14.38 4.05 -11.30
C SER A 67 -12.96 4.01 -10.76
N HIS A 68 -12.47 2.82 -10.44
CA HIS A 68 -11.08 2.55 -10.11
C HIS A 68 -10.47 1.77 -11.26
N ILE A 69 -9.73 2.50 -12.11
CA ILE A 69 -9.17 2.02 -13.39
C ILE A 69 -7.69 2.34 -13.56
N ASP A 70 -7.12 3.11 -12.63
CA ASP A 70 -5.69 3.37 -12.54
C ASP A 70 -5.09 2.51 -11.43
N TRP A 71 -4.01 1.80 -11.75
CA TRP A 71 -3.41 0.81 -10.83
C TRP A 71 -1.90 0.98 -10.73
N VAL A 72 -1.35 0.44 -9.65
CA VAL A 72 0.08 0.38 -9.42
C VAL A 72 0.48 -1.06 -9.11
N PHE A 73 1.36 -1.62 -9.92
CA PHE A 73 1.89 -2.97 -9.74
C PHE A 73 3.41 -2.93 -9.60
N GLY A 74 3.97 -3.78 -8.75
CA GLY A 74 5.41 -3.92 -8.57
C GLY A 74 5.85 -5.35 -8.84
N ASN A 75 7.05 -5.52 -9.41
CA ASN A 75 7.63 -6.86 -9.48
C ASN A 75 8.07 -7.34 -8.08
N PRO A 76 8.28 -8.65 -7.86
CA PRO A 76 8.62 -9.18 -6.54
C PRO A 76 9.84 -8.53 -5.90
N ILE A 77 10.87 -8.21 -6.71
CA ILE A 77 12.10 -7.54 -6.25
C ILE A 77 11.79 -6.13 -5.73
N TRP A 78 10.92 -5.37 -6.41
CA TRP A 78 10.47 -4.05 -5.95
C TRP A 78 9.67 -4.14 -4.66
N MET A 79 8.72 -5.08 -4.59
CA MET A 79 7.87 -5.27 -3.42
C MET A 79 8.68 -5.64 -2.16
N GLN A 80 9.73 -6.45 -2.30
CA GLN A 80 10.64 -6.78 -1.20
C GLN A 80 11.50 -5.59 -0.76
N ARG A 81 11.93 -4.75 -1.70
CA ARG A 81 12.80 -3.60 -1.42
C ARG A 81 12.08 -2.49 -0.66
N PHE A 82 10.80 -2.28 -0.92
CA PHE A 82 10.00 -1.20 -0.32
C PHE A 82 8.89 -1.78 0.56
N THR A 83 9.23 -2.12 1.81
CA THR A 83 8.33 -2.84 2.71
C THR A 83 7.09 -2.04 3.17
N ASP A 84 7.18 -0.72 3.22
CA ASP A 84 6.06 0.17 3.56
C ASP A 84 5.44 0.86 2.32
N LEU A 85 5.56 0.23 1.14
CA LEU A 85 5.09 0.78 -0.13
C LEU A 85 3.57 0.92 -0.15
N LYS A 86 3.10 2.13 -0.49
CA LYS A 86 1.68 2.45 -0.67
C LYS A 86 1.50 3.35 -1.90
N ALA A 87 0.44 3.11 -2.65
CA ALA A 87 -0.03 3.98 -3.72
C ALA A 87 -1.09 4.93 -3.13
N LYS A 88 -0.74 6.21 -2.97
CA LYS A 88 -1.65 7.23 -2.43
C LYS A 88 -2.41 7.91 -3.57
N TYR A 89 -3.73 7.72 -3.60
CA TYR A 89 -4.63 8.38 -4.54
C TYR A 89 -5.05 9.72 -3.93
N MET A 90 -4.66 10.80 -4.60
CA MET A 90 -4.85 12.17 -4.15
C MET A 90 -6.25 12.68 -4.47
N LEU A 91 -6.75 13.66 -3.71
CA LEU A 91 -8.01 14.32 -4.01
C LEU A 91 -7.95 14.96 -5.41
N PRO A 92 -8.85 14.61 -6.34
CA PRO A 92 -8.92 15.23 -7.64
C PRO A 92 -9.46 16.66 -7.48
N LYS A 93 -8.65 17.67 -7.84
CA LYS A 93 -9.07 19.09 -7.82
C LYS A 93 -9.73 19.47 -9.14
N TYR A 94 -8.97 19.40 -10.23
CA TYR A 94 -9.39 19.89 -11.54
C TYR A 94 -9.47 18.79 -12.60
N SER A 95 -8.89 17.61 -12.35
CA SER A 95 -8.95 16.45 -13.26
C SER A 95 -10.05 15.49 -12.85
N ASP A 96 -10.63 14.79 -13.83
CA ASP A 96 -11.53 13.67 -13.58
C ASP A 96 -10.80 12.48 -12.95
N TYR A 97 -9.46 12.50 -13.05
CA TYR A 97 -8.55 11.50 -12.50
C TYR A 97 -7.88 11.98 -11.20
N SER A 98 -7.68 11.04 -10.28
CA SER A 98 -6.91 11.21 -9.06
C SER A 98 -5.44 10.93 -9.34
N ALA A 99 -4.56 11.89 -9.04
CA ALA A 99 -3.12 11.67 -9.14
C ALA A 99 -2.67 10.56 -8.16
N ILE A 100 -1.76 9.71 -8.60
CA ILE A 100 -1.21 8.61 -7.78
C ILE A 100 0.21 8.98 -7.35
N LEU A 101 0.44 8.99 -6.04
CA LEU A 101 1.76 9.20 -5.45
C LEU A 101 2.29 7.88 -4.89
N VAL A 102 3.47 7.47 -5.38
CA VAL A 102 4.21 6.32 -4.87
C VAL A 102 5.50 6.81 -4.24
N ASN A 103 5.72 6.49 -2.97
CA ASN A 103 6.94 6.88 -2.25
C ASN A 103 7.97 5.76 -2.31
N THR A 104 9.15 6.07 -2.84
CA THR A 104 10.28 5.15 -3.00
C THR A 104 11.39 5.41 -2.00
N LYS A 105 11.09 6.06 -0.87
CA LYS A 105 12.03 6.17 0.25
C LYS A 105 12.23 4.79 0.88
N VAL A 106 13.45 4.28 0.81
CA VAL A 106 13.86 3.09 1.55
C VAL A 106 13.99 3.46 3.01
N ILE A 107 12.96 3.17 3.81
CA ILE A 107 13.10 3.23 5.27
C ILE A 107 13.89 1.99 5.67
N ARG A 108 15.18 2.17 5.98
CA ARG A 108 15.93 1.12 6.67
C ARG A 108 15.30 1.01 8.05
N LYS A 109 14.49 -0.04 8.29
CA LYS A 109 14.09 -0.39 9.66
C LYS A 109 15.40 -0.53 10.43
N ALA A 110 15.64 0.37 11.39
CA ALA A 110 16.70 0.16 12.36
C ALA A 110 16.45 -1.24 12.93
N GLN A 111 17.45 -2.12 12.89
CA GLN A 111 17.34 -3.40 13.58
C GLN A 111 16.85 -3.09 14.98
N SER A 112 15.73 -3.71 15.39
CA SER A 112 15.25 -3.64 16.75
C SER A 112 16.45 -3.95 17.63
N LYS A 113 16.95 -2.97 18.40
CA LYS A 113 17.99 -3.25 19.40
C LYS A 113 17.42 -4.35 20.27
N SER A 114 18.06 -5.51 20.28
CA SER A 114 17.70 -6.56 21.24
C SER A 114 17.84 -5.96 22.63
N PHE A 115 16.82 -6.13 23.46
CA PHE A 115 16.95 -5.81 24.87
C PHE A 115 17.93 -6.84 25.45
N ASN A 116 19.15 -6.40 25.74
CA ASN A 116 20.14 -7.23 26.40
C ASN A 116 20.09 -6.91 27.89
N LEU A 117 19.54 -7.84 28.68
CA LEU A 117 19.60 -7.77 30.12
C LEU A 117 21.05 -7.96 30.56
N ILE A 118 21.66 -6.93 31.14
CA ILE A 118 23.03 -7.01 31.67
C ILE A 118 22.96 -7.71 33.03
N THR A 119 23.04 -9.03 33.02
CA THR A 119 22.92 -9.89 34.22
C THR A 119 23.98 -9.60 35.28
N ILE A 120 25.16 -9.09 34.91
CA ILE A 120 26.20 -8.66 35.87
C ILE A 120 25.69 -7.53 36.78
N LEU A 121 24.87 -6.60 36.27
CA LEU A 121 24.33 -5.52 37.09
C LEU A 121 23.32 -6.03 38.12
N LEU A 122 22.62 -7.13 37.81
CA LEU A 122 21.70 -7.78 38.76
C LEU A 122 22.43 -8.45 39.93
N GLN A 123 23.71 -8.78 39.76
CA GLN A 123 24.54 -9.40 40.80
C GLN A 123 25.23 -8.38 41.71
N GLN A 124 25.14 -7.07 41.40
CA GLN A 124 25.74 -6.06 42.25
C GLN A 124 24.89 -5.83 43.51
N GLU A 125 25.55 -5.87 44.67
CA GLU A 125 24.93 -5.61 45.98
C GLU A 125 24.20 -4.26 46.04
N THR A 126 24.75 -3.26 45.33
CA THR A 126 24.20 -1.91 45.19
C THR A 126 22.87 -1.90 44.44
N TYR A 127 22.75 -2.72 43.40
CA TYR A 127 21.51 -2.87 42.64
C TYR A 127 20.41 -3.49 43.51
N ARG A 128 20.73 -4.58 44.23
CA ARG A 128 19.78 -5.24 45.13
C ARG A 128 19.23 -4.29 46.20
N LYS A 129 20.11 -3.52 46.84
CA LYS A 129 19.72 -2.49 47.83
C LYS A 129 18.83 -1.41 47.23
N ALA A 130 19.15 -0.95 46.01
CA ALA A 130 18.35 0.06 45.34
C ALA A 130 16.93 -0.44 45.02
N VAL A 131 16.78 -1.70 44.59
CA VAL A 131 15.46 -2.31 44.34
C VAL A 131 14.65 -2.40 45.63
N GLU A 132 15.23 -2.90 46.72
CA GLU A 132 14.54 -3.00 48.03
C GLU A 132 14.06 -1.66 48.59
N ILE A 133 14.84 -0.59 48.37
CA ILE A 133 14.47 0.78 48.79
C ILE A 133 13.34 1.35 47.92
N THR A 134 13.39 1.10 46.61
CA THR A 134 12.51 1.79 45.64
C THR A 134 11.18 1.07 45.42
N TRP A 135 11.12 -0.26 45.62
CA TRP A 135 9.93 -1.09 45.34
C TRP A 135 9.13 -1.46 46.60
N ARG A 136 9.23 -0.66 47.66
CA ARG A 136 8.28 -0.67 48.79
C ARG A 136 7.04 0.14 48.46
#